data_AF-A0A3M6H3P7-F1
#
_entry.id   AF-A0A3M6H3P7-F1
#
_cell.length_a   1.000
_cell.length_b   1.000
_cell.length_c   1.000
_cell.angle_alpha   90.00
_cell.angle_beta   90.00
_cell.angle_gamma   90.00
#
_symmetry.space_group_name_H-M   'P 1'
#
loop_
_entity.id
_entity.type
_entity.pdbx_description
1 polymer ?
#
loop_
_entity_poly.entity_id
_entity_poly.type
_entity_poly.pdbx_seq_one_letter_code
_entity_poly.pdbx_strand_id
1 'polypeptide(L)'
;MAINQATRNNTAVVLAVCYGSEISKFSSKTAPCPFNYLIAAPDEVQAGYLRDVIPGFYKSVVQSGDLQAGLALLAAPLKLFHCGEWFYRTLATFMVNSFNAAGRAEVVEQLVTDQVEKAGYRNREMIRAARAKAKAYVKSPHGFYNHASSIFFHGKLPIPYGDFRAFVEAKRLRR
;
A
#
# COMPACT_ATOMS: atom_id res chain seq x y z
N MET A 1 7.23 7.79 -8.93
CA MET A 1 5.87 7.25 -9.11
C MET A 1 5.42 7.10 -10.56
N ALA A 2 5.98 7.87 -11.51
CA ALA A 2 5.54 7.84 -12.92
C ALA A 2 5.51 6.43 -13.56
N ILE A 3 6.48 5.56 -13.24
CA ILE A 3 6.59 4.23 -13.84
C ILE A 3 5.40 3.33 -13.45
N ASN A 4 5.15 3.08 -12.16
CA ASN A 4 4.05 2.19 -11.75
C ASN A 4 2.66 2.76 -12.09
N GLN A 5 2.55 4.08 -12.18
CA GLN A 5 1.35 4.73 -12.69
C GLN A 5 1.16 4.43 -14.20
N ALA A 6 2.21 4.59 -15.00
CA ALA A 6 2.17 4.30 -16.44
C ALA A 6 1.86 2.82 -16.73
N THR A 7 2.35 1.91 -15.89
CA THR A 7 2.07 0.47 -16.01
C THR A 7 0.76 0.04 -15.34
N ARG A 8 0.01 0.99 -14.74
CA ARG A 8 -1.25 0.74 -14.02
C ARG A 8 -1.09 -0.33 -12.94
N ASN A 9 -0.21 -0.08 -11.98
CA ASN A 9 0.11 -0.98 -10.88
C ASN A 9 0.70 -2.33 -11.33
N ASN A 10 1.51 -2.35 -12.40
CA ASN A 10 2.14 -3.58 -12.92
C ASN A 10 3.67 -3.49 -12.95
N THR A 11 4.25 -2.68 -12.08
CA THR A 11 5.72 -2.56 -11.97
C THR A 11 6.24 -3.39 -10.82
N ALA A 12 7.09 -4.36 -11.17
CA ALA A 12 7.96 -5.08 -10.26
C ALA A 12 9.27 -4.33 -10.06
N VAL A 13 9.82 -4.33 -8.85
CA VAL A 13 11.16 -3.80 -8.57
C VAL A 13 11.98 -4.87 -7.87
N VAL A 14 13.17 -5.16 -8.39
CA VAL A 14 14.14 -6.06 -7.75
C VAL A 14 15.42 -5.26 -7.54
N LEU A 15 15.87 -5.14 -6.29
CA LEU A 15 17.04 -4.35 -5.93
C LEU A 15 18.17 -5.25 -5.43
N ALA A 16 19.28 -5.20 -6.15
CA ALA A 16 20.52 -5.91 -5.84
C ALA A 16 21.48 -5.03 -5.00
N VAL A 17 20.97 -4.45 -3.91
CA VAL A 17 21.74 -3.54 -3.02
C VAL A 17 21.41 -3.81 -1.56
N CYS A 18 22.37 -3.54 -0.67
CA CYS A 18 22.17 -3.56 0.77
C CYS A 18 21.03 -2.60 1.16
N TYR A 19 20.22 -2.99 2.16
CA TYR A 19 19.13 -2.18 2.71
C TYR A 19 18.08 -1.71 1.68
N GLY A 20 18.03 -2.29 0.47
CA GLY A 20 17.09 -1.87 -0.58
C GLY A 20 15.61 -1.95 -0.16
N SER A 21 15.28 -2.77 0.85
CA SER A 21 13.91 -2.88 1.38
C SER A 21 13.40 -1.59 2.02
N GLU A 22 14.30 -0.70 2.45
CA GLU A 22 13.99 0.60 3.06
C GLU A 22 13.08 1.45 2.16
N ILE A 23 13.17 1.28 0.84
CA ILE A 23 12.32 2.01 -0.12
C ILE A 23 10.83 1.69 0.09
N SER A 24 10.48 0.52 0.62
CA SER A 24 9.08 0.17 0.95
C SER A 24 8.44 1.12 1.96
N LYS A 25 9.24 1.74 2.85
CA LYS A 25 8.78 2.70 3.86
C LYS A 25 8.21 3.98 3.26
N PHE A 26 8.55 4.30 2.01
CA PHE A 26 7.95 5.43 1.29
C PHE A 26 6.54 5.13 0.75
N SER A 27 6.03 3.90 0.91
CA SER A 27 4.65 3.57 0.58
C SER A 27 3.71 4.20 1.60
N SER A 28 2.72 4.95 1.10
CA SER A 28 1.67 5.55 1.93
C SER A 28 0.30 4.99 1.53
N LYS A 29 -0.58 4.80 2.51
CA LYS A 29 -1.99 4.43 2.28
C LYS A 29 -2.81 5.54 1.60
N THR A 30 -2.29 6.77 1.56
CA THR A 30 -2.96 7.97 1.01
C THR A 30 -2.36 8.44 -0.31
N ALA A 31 -1.34 7.75 -0.83
CA ALA A 31 -0.68 8.09 -2.08
C ALA A 31 -0.61 6.86 -3.01
N PRO A 32 -0.46 7.05 -4.33
CA PRO A 32 -0.28 5.95 -5.27
C PRO A 32 0.95 5.11 -4.91
N CYS A 33 0.86 3.78 -4.97
CA CYS A 33 2.00 2.94 -4.62
C CYS A 33 3.09 3.00 -5.71
N PRO A 34 4.38 3.12 -5.35
CA PRO A 34 5.47 3.23 -6.34
C PRO A 34 5.78 1.92 -7.08
N PHE A 35 5.31 0.76 -6.60
CA PHE A 35 5.50 -0.56 -7.23
C PHE A 35 4.41 -1.54 -6.80
N ASN A 36 4.13 -2.54 -7.64
CA ASN A 36 3.25 -3.64 -7.30
C ASN A 36 3.90 -4.57 -6.26
N TYR A 37 5.17 -4.91 -6.48
CA TYR A 37 6.01 -5.60 -5.51
C TYR A 37 7.46 -5.16 -5.58
N LEU A 38 8.16 -5.32 -4.46
CA LEU A 38 9.58 -5.05 -4.28
C LEU A 38 10.25 -6.30 -3.72
N ILE A 39 11.35 -6.72 -4.33
CA ILE A 39 12.24 -7.75 -3.81
C ILE A 39 13.58 -7.10 -3.51
N ALA A 40 13.97 -7.06 -2.24
CA ALA A 40 15.18 -6.38 -1.82
C ALA A 40 15.70 -6.90 -0.48
N ALA A 41 16.98 -6.63 -0.22
CA ALA A 41 17.59 -6.99 1.06
C ALA A 41 17.16 -6.00 2.16
N PRO A 42 16.79 -6.46 3.36
CA PRO A 42 16.57 -5.59 4.50
C PRO A 42 17.87 -5.09 5.12
N ASP A 43 18.93 -5.87 4.98
CA ASP A 43 20.23 -5.63 5.61
C ASP A 43 21.34 -5.70 4.56
N GLU A 44 22.59 -5.84 5.00
CA GLU A 44 23.72 -6.11 4.13
C GLU A 44 23.60 -7.47 3.43
N VAL A 45 24.00 -7.50 2.17
CA VAL A 45 23.99 -8.71 1.34
C VAL A 45 25.28 -8.79 0.54
N GLN A 46 25.83 -10.00 0.42
CA GLN A 46 27.06 -10.20 -0.33
C GLN A 46 26.80 -10.09 -1.84
N ALA A 47 27.67 -9.37 -2.55
CA ALA A 47 27.58 -9.23 -4.00
C ALA A 47 27.69 -10.58 -4.73
N GLY A 48 28.54 -11.50 -4.25
CA GLY A 48 28.66 -12.85 -4.80
C GLY A 48 27.33 -13.62 -4.75
N TYR A 49 26.68 -13.60 -3.59
CA TYR A 49 25.35 -14.20 -3.42
C TYR A 49 24.32 -13.66 -4.43
N LEU A 50 24.24 -12.33 -4.58
CA LEU A 50 23.29 -11.70 -5.53
C LEU A 50 23.56 -12.13 -6.98
N ARG A 51 24.84 -12.22 -7.36
CA ARG A 51 25.26 -12.66 -8.69
C ARG A 51 24.83 -14.10 -8.97
N ASP A 52 24.83 -14.96 -7.95
CA ASP A 52 24.50 -16.37 -8.10
C ASP A 52 22.99 -16.61 -8.13
N VAL A 53 22.19 -15.90 -7.33
CA VAL A 53 20.75 -16.19 -7.17
C VAL A 53 19.84 -15.40 -8.13
N ILE A 54 20.18 -14.15 -8.48
CA ILE A 54 19.29 -13.29 -9.28
C ILE A 54 19.04 -13.85 -10.69
N PRO A 55 20.05 -14.36 -11.43
CA PRO A 55 19.80 -14.97 -12.73
C PRO A 55 18.87 -16.19 -12.63
N GLY A 56 19.04 -17.02 -11.60
CA GLY A 56 18.18 -18.17 -11.34
C GLY A 56 16.74 -17.78 -11.07
N PHE A 57 16.53 -16.75 -10.24
CA PHE A 57 15.21 -16.15 -10.00
C PHE A 57 14.52 -15.76 -11.31
N TYR A 58 15.16 -14.93 -12.14
CA TYR A 58 14.54 -14.48 -13.38
C TYR A 58 14.26 -15.62 -14.35
N LYS A 59 15.19 -16.58 -14.49
CA LYS A 59 15.00 -17.76 -15.33
C LYS A 59 13.79 -18.58 -14.88
N SER A 60 13.66 -18.82 -13.58
CA SER A 60 12.53 -19.56 -13.00
C SER A 60 11.19 -18.87 -13.27
N VAL A 61 11.09 -17.56 -13.00
CA VAL A 61 9.85 -16.79 -13.21
C VAL A 61 9.46 -16.75 -14.69
N VAL A 62 10.42 -16.53 -15.59
CA VAL A 62 10.15 -16.46 -17.04
C VAL A 62 9.71 -17.82 -17.60
N GLN A 63 10.31 -18.92 -17.14
CA GLN A 63 9.98 -20.26 -17.64
C GLN A 63 8.67 -20.81 -17.09
N SER A 64 8.39 -20.56 -15.81
CA SER A 64 7.20 -21.10 -15.14
C SER A 64 5.98 -20.18 -15.21
N GLY A 65 6.19 -18.87 -15.39
CA GLY A 65 5.16 -17.86 -15.17
C GLY A 65 4.78 -17.67 -13.69
N ASP A 66 5.50 -18.32 -12.76
CA ASP A 66 5.21 -18.30 -11.33
C ASP A 66 6.27 -17.52 -10.55
N LEU A 67 5.84 -16.44 -9.90
CA LEU A 67 6.69 -15.64 -9.04
C LEU A 67 7.17 -16.43 -7.81
N GLN A 68 6.34 -17.31 -7.26
CA GLN A 68 6.69 -18.08 -6.06
C GLN A 68 7.81 -19.09 -6.35
N ALA A 69 7.78 -19.75 -7.51
CA ALA A 69 8.87 -20.60 -7.97
C ALA A 69 10.21 -19.83 -8.07
N GLY A 70 10.18 -18.57 -8.49
CA GLY A 70 11.35 -17.70 -8.46
C GLY A 70 11.79 -17.35 -7.04
N LEU A 71 10.85 -16.90 -6.21
CA LEU A 71 11.12 -16.50 -4.82
C LEU A 71 11.72 -17.63 -3.99
N ALA A 72 11.35 -18.89 -4.25
CA ALA A 72 11.92 -20.05 -3.58
C ALA A 72 13.45 -20.20 -3.80
N LEU A 73 13.99 -19.61 -4.88
CA LEU A 73 15.43 -19.57 -5.15
C LEU A 73 16.15 -18.44 -4.44
N LEU A 74 15.41 -17.40 -4.02
CA LEU A 74 15.94 -16.31 -3.23
C LEU A 74 15.88 -16.75 -1.77
N ALA A 75 17.02 -17.17 -1.22
CA ALA A 75 17.10 -17.46 0.20
C ALA A 75 16.73 -16.22 1.05
N ALA A 76 16.62 -16.43 2.37
CA ALA A 76 16.18 -15.44 3.37
C ALA A 76 16.72 -13.98 3.26
N PRO A 77 17.94 -13.67 2.76
CA PRO A 77 18.41 -12.28 2.70
C PRO A 77 17.59 -11.38 1.77
N LEU A 78 16.79 -11.89 0.82
CA LEU A 78 15.92 -11.06 -0.02
C LEU A 78 14.46 -11.25 0.41
N LYS A 79 13.78 -10.14 0.70
CA LYS A 79 12.38 -10.16 1.15
C LYS A 79 11.46 -9.59 0.08
N LEU A 80 10.29 -10.21 -0.04
CA LEU A 80 9.18 -9.70 -0.83
C LEU A 80 8.36 -8.71 0.00
N PHE A 81 8.19 -7.51 -0.54
CA PHE A 81 7.09 -6.62 -0.20
C PHE A 81 6.05 -6.69 -1.32
N HIS A 82 4.79 -6.95 -0.99
CA HIS A 82 3.68 -6.90 -1.92
C HIS A 82 2.71 -5.78 -1.54
N CYS A 83 2.43 -4.85 -2.46
CA CYS A 83 1.67 -3.64 -2.14
C CYS A 83 0.24 -3.96 -1.69
N GLY A 84 -0.40 -4.96 -2.31
CA GLY A 84 -1.73 -5.44 -1.95
C GLY A 84 -1.82 -5.92 -0.51
N GLU A 85 -0.95 -6.86 -0.11
CA GLU A 85 -0.91 -7.36 1.25
C GLU A 85 -0.67 -6.24 2.27
N TRP A 86 0.34 -5.40 2.03
CA TRP A 86 0.66 -4.29 2.91
C TRP A 86 -0.52 -3.32 3.06
N PHE A 87 -1.14 -2.93 1.93
CA PHE A 87 -2.23 -1.98 1.91
C PHE A 87 -3.47 -2.51 2.63
N TYR A 88 -3.93 -3.72 2.31
CA TYR A 88 -5.14 -4.26 2.93
C TYR A 88 -4.96 -4.56 4.41
N ARG A 89 -3.78 -5.04 4.84
CA ARG A 89 -3.48 -5.19 6.28
C ARG A 89 -3.53 -3.84 6.99
N THR A 90 -2.89 -2.82 6.42
CA THR A 90 -2.84 -1.45 6.98
C THR A 90 -4.22 -0.81 7.03
N LEU A 91 -4.97 -0.89 5.93
CA LEU A 91 -6.33 -0.36 5.81
C LEU A 91 -7.28 -1.07 6.77
N ALA A 92 -7.20 -2.40 6.89
CA ALA A 92 -8.02 -3.15 7.83
C ALA A 92 -7.72 -2.76 9.28
N THR A 93 -6.44 -2.64 9.67
CA THR A 93 -6.08 -2.13 11.02
C THR A 93 -6.68 -0.75 11.27
N PHE A 94 -6.55 0.15 10.29
CA PHE A 94 -7.12 1.48 10.38
C PHE A 94 -8.65 1.45 10.52
N MET A 95 -9.36 0.62 9.76
CA MET A 95 -10.81 0.52 9.86
C MET A 95 -11.29 -0.10 11.17
N VAL A 96 -10.57 -1.09 11.70
CA VAL A 96 -10.87 -1.65 13.02
C VAL A 96 -10.73 -0.59 14.11
N ASN A 97 -9.70 0.26 14.04
CA ASN A 97 -9.42 1.26 15.06
C ASN A 97 -10.26 2.54 14.94
N SER A 98 -10.51 2.99 13.71
CA SER A 98 -10.96 4.36 13.46
C SER A 98 -12.40 4.45 12.94
N PHE A 99 -13.02 3.36 12.49
CA PHE A 99 -14.43 3.38 12.04
C PHE A 99 -15.43 3.14 13.19
N ASN A 100 -15.22 3.84 14.31
CA ASN A 100 -16.21 4.04 15.37
C ASN A 100 -16.61 5.54 15.42
N ALA A 101 -17.47 5.95 16.36
CA ALA A 101 -17.94 7.34 16.42
C ALA A 101 -16.79 8.33 16.69
N ALA A 102 -15.93 8.05 17.67
CA ALA A 102 -14.80 8.90 18.05
C ALA A 102 -13.72 8.91 16.97
N GLY A 103 -13.29 7.74 16.50
CA GLY A 103 -12.24 7.60 15.49
C GLY A 103 -12.60 8.25 14.15
N ARG A 104 -13.88 8.24 13.75
CA ARG A 104 -14.29 8.94 12.52
C ARG A 104 -14.17 10.44 12.65
N ALA A 105 -14.43 11.00 13.84
CA ALA A 105 -14.24 12.42 14.08
C ALA A 105 -12.74 12.79 13.98
N GLU A 106 -11.86 11.99 14.58
CA GLU A 106 -10.41 12.17 14.50
C GLU A 106 -9.89 12.11 13.06
N VAL A 107 -10.35 11.13 12.27
CA VAL A 107 -9.96 11.01 10.85
C VAL A 107 -10.42 12.22 10.04
N VAL A 108 -11.61 12.76 10.34
CA VAL A 108 -12.08 14.00 9.70
C VAL A 108 -11.19 15.17 10.04
N GLU A 109 -10.79 15.33 11.30
CA GLU A 109 -9.86 16.41 11.68
C GLU A 109 -8.53 16.27 10.96
N GLN A 110 -7.94 15.07 10.96
CA GLN A 110 -6.67 14.81 10.28
C GLN A 110 -6.73 15.19 8.80
N LEU A 111 -7.77 14.74 8.08
CA LEU A 111 -7.94 15.06 6.66
C LEU A 111 -8.12 16.55 6.39
N VAL A 112 -8.79 17.26 7.29
CA VAL A 112 -8.97 18.72 7.17
C VAL A 112 -7.65 19.44 7.43
N THR A 113 -6.91 19.04 8.46
CA THR A 113 -5.59 19.60 8.79
C THR A 113 -4.62 19.40 7.64
N ASP A 114 -4.46 18.17 7.15
CA ASP A 114 -3.56 17.84 6.04
C ASP A 114 -3.91 18.66 4.77
N GLN A 115 -5.20 18.84 4.49
CA GLN A 115 -5.67 19.62 3.34
C GLN A 115 -5.41 21.13 3.51
N VAL A 116 -5.60 21.65 4.72
CA VAL A 116 -5.35 23.06 5.05
C VAL A 116 -3.85 23.37 4.96
N GLU A 117 -3.00 22.51 5.52
CA GLU A 117 -1.54 22.64 5.44
C GLU A 117 -1.07 22.61 3.98
N LYS A 118 -1.57 21.66 3.19
CA LYS A 118 -1.19 21.51 1.78
C LYS A 118 -1.64 22.67 0.89
N ALA A 119 -2.84 23.19 1.11
CA ALA A 119 -3.43 24.22 0.27
C ALA A 119 -3.18 25.65 0.78
N GLY A 120 -2.67 25.81 2.00
CA GLY A 120 -2.29 27.09 2.59
C GLY A 120 -3.46 28.05 2.89
N TYR A 121 -4.71 27.65 2.69
CA TYR A 121 -5.86 28.52 2.97
C TYR A 121 -6.21 28.54 4.45
N ARG A 122 -6.57 29.71 4.97
CA ARG A 122 -7.06 29.89 6.35
C ARG A 122 -8.52 30.35 6.43
N ASN A 123 -9.21 30.43 5.29
CA ASN A 123 -10.60 30.87 5.22
C ASN A 123 -11.54 29.84 5.88
N ARG A 124 -12.39 30.31 6.78
CA ARG A 124 -13.41 29.53 7.51
C ARG A 124 -14.39 28.80 6.60
N GLU A 125 -14.78 29.39 5.46
CA GLU A 125 -15.67 28.74 4.49
C GLU A 125 -15.00 27.55 3.79
N MET A 126 -13.74 27.73 3.39
CA MET A 126 -12.94 26.67 2.77
C MET A 126 -12.68 25.52 3.75
N ILE A 127 -12.43 25.84 5.02
CA ILE A 127 -12.29 24.83 6.09
C ILE A 127 -13.62 24.07 6.30
N ARG A 128 -14.76 24.77 6.32
CA ARG A 128 -16.09 24.14 6.42
C ARG A 128 -16.37 23.21 5.22
N ALA A 129 -16.04 23.65 4.00
CA ALA A 129 -16.20 22.84 2.80
C ALA A 129 -15.30 21.60 2.81
N ALA A 130 -14.04 21.74 3.22
CA ALA A 130 -13.11 20.62 3.38
C ALA A 130 -13.62 19.61 4.42
N ARG A 131 -14.14 20.08 5.55
CA ARG A 131 -14.74 19.23 6.58
C ARG A 131 -15.98 18.51 6.09
N ALA A 132 -16.84 19.16 5.30
CA ALA A 132 -18.00 18.51 4.70
C ALA A 132 -17.57 17.38 3.74
N LYS A 133 -16.54 17.61 2.91
CA LYS A 133 -15.95 16.59 2.03
C LYS A 133 -15.35 15.43 2.84
N ALA A 134 -14.56 15.72 3.87
CA ALA A 134 -13.97 14.70 4.75
C ALA A 134 -15.04 13.86 5.47
N LYS A 135 -16.12 14.49 5.95
CA LYS A 135 -17.26 13.77 6.56
C LYS A 135 -17.95 12.85 5.56
N ALA A 136 -18.23 13.33 4.34
CA ALA A 136 -18.82 12.52 3.30
C ALA A 136 -17.91 11.32 2.95
N TYR A 137 -16.61 11.56 2.95
CA TYR A 137 -15.58 10.55 2.68
C TYR A 137 -15.54 9.42 3.71
N VAL A 138 -15.58 9.74 5.00
CA VAL A 138 -15.55 8.72 6.08
C VAL A 138 -16.93 8.13 6.43
N LYS A 139 -18.01 8.67 5.85
CA LYS A 139 -19.39 8.25 6.16
C LYS A 139 -19.63 6.78 5.81
N SER A 140 -19.09 6.33 4.68
CA SER A 140 -19.25 4.98 4.18
C SER A 140 -17.92 4.22 4.20
N PRO A 141 -17.79 3.12 4.96
CA PRO A 141 -16.64 2.23 4.88
C PRO A 141 -16.33 1.76 3.46
N HIS A 142 -17.36 1.53 2.64
CA HIS A 142 -17.24 1.15 1.23
C HIS A 142 -16.71 2.31 0.38
N GLY A 143 -17.24 3.53 0.57
CA GLY A 143 -16.77 4.71 -0.17
C GLY A 143 -15.31 5.04 0.13
N PHE A 144 -14.93 4.95 1.41
CA PHE A 144 -13.54 5.11 1.85
C PHE A 144 -12.63 4.05 1.23
N TYR A 145 -13.04 2.77 1.28
CA TYR A 145 -12.31 1.67 0.67
C TYR A 145 -12.06 1.90 -0.82
N ASN A 146 -13.11 2.22 -1.58
CA ASN A 146 -13.02 2.38 -3.04
C ASN A 146 -12.05 3.50 -3.41
N HIS A 147 -12.15 4.64 -2.73
CA HIS A 147 -11.29 5.77 -3.01
C HIS A 147 -9.83 5.50 -2.63
N ALA A 148 -9.57 5.01 -1.41
CA ALA A 148 -8.23 4.70 -0.96
C ALA A 148 -7.56 3.66 -1.87
N SER A 149 -8.30 2.60 -2.22
CA SER A 149 -7.82 1.56 -3.13
C SER A 149 -7.57 2.12 -4.54
N SER A 150 -8.49 2.93 -5.06
CA SER A 150 -8.34 3.54 -6.39
C SER A 150 -7.11 4.45 -6.48
N ILE A 151 -6.79 5.21 -5.42
CA ILE A 151 -5.57 6.01 -5.40
C ILE A 151 -4.35 5.11 -5.34
N PHE A 152 -4.31 4.19 -4.38
CA PHE A 152 -3.14 3.37 -4.09
C PHE A 152 -2.75 2.45 -5.26
N PHE A 153 -3.74 1.84 -5.91
CA PHE A 153 -3.57 0.86 -6.99
C PHE A 153 -3.79 1.44 -8.39
N HIS A 154 -3.70 2.76 -8.56
CA HIS A 154 -3.77 3.42 -9.87
C HIS A 154 -5.07 3.08 -10.64
N GLY A 155 -6.19 3.07 -9.92
CA GLY A 155 -7.53 2.81 -10.46
C GLY A 155 -7.89 1.34 -10.64
N LYS A 156 -6.95 0.39 -10.45
CA LYS A 156 -7.28 -1.04 -10.37
C LYS A 156 -7.78 -1.36 -8.97
N LEU A 157 -8.88 -2.08 -8.84
CA LEU A 157 -9.33 -2.63 -7.56
C LEU A 157 -9.02 -4.14 -7.55
N PRO A 158 -7.92 -4.58 -6.92
CA PRO A 158 -7.51 -5.98 -6.94
C PRO A 158 -8.52 -6.94 -6.31
N ILE A 159 -9.21 -6.49 -5.24
CA ILE A 159 -10.22 -7.31 -4.56
C ILE A 159 -11.56 -6.56 -4.46
N PRO A 160 -12.69 -7.26 -4.53
CA PRO A 160 -14.00 -6.71 -4.21
C PRO A 160 -14.10 -6.22 -2.76
N TYR A 161 -14.95 -5.21 -2.52
CA TYR A 161 -15.19 -4.71 -1.17
C TYR A 161 -15.77 -5.79 -0.23
N GLY A 162 -16.57 -6.73 -0.75
CA GLY A 162 -17.15 -7.83 0.03
C GLY A 162 -16.09 -8.68 0.73
N ASP A 163 -15.06 -9.10 -0.02
CA ASP A 163 -13.94 -9.90 0.49
C ASP A 163 -13.13 -9.12 1.52
N PHE A 164 -12.84 -7.86 1.21
CA PHE A 164 -12.14 -6.99 2.15
C PHE A 164 -12.93 -6.76 3.45
N ARG A 165 -14.25 -6.56 3.37
CA ARG A 165 -15.12 -6.43 4.53
C ARG A 165 -15.08 -7.70 5.38
N ALA A 166 -15.18 -8.88 4.77
CA ALA A 166 -15.06 -10.15 5.49
C ALA A 166 -13.73 -10.27 6.25
N PHE A 167 -12.62 -9.85 5.61
CA PHE A 167 -11.30 -9.79 6.25
C PHE A 167 -11.26 -8.83 7.46
N VAL A 168 -11.88 -7.66 7.35
CA VAL A 168 -11.98 -6.67 8.46
C VAL A 168 -12.79 -7.23 9.63
N GLU A 169 -13.95 -7.84 9.38
CA GLU A 169 -14.79 -8.41 10.44
C GLU A 169 -14.11 -9.59 11.14
N ALA A 170 -13.47 -10.48 10.39
CA ALA A 170 -12.68 -11.57 10.96
C ALA A 170 -11.55 -11.06 11.88
N LYS A 171 -10.96 -9.89 11.56
CA LYS A 171 -9.94 -9.24 12.37
C LYS A 171 -10.51 -8.60 13.65
N ARG A 172 -11.75 -8.08 13.62
CA ARG A 172 -12.42 -7.55 14.82
C ARG A 172 -12.72 -8.64 15.84
N LEU A 173 -13.13 -9.82 15.39
CA LEU A 173 -13.45 -10.96 16.25
C LEU A 173 -12.23 -11.56 16.97
N ARG A 174 -11.02 -11.23 16.52
CA ARG A 174 -9.74 -11.71 17.11
C ARG A 174 -9.13 -10.71 18.11
N ARG A 175 -9.81 -9.61 18.40
CA ARG A 175 -9.43 -8.64 19.44
C ARG A 175 -10.26 -8.84 20.69
#